data_AF-B2A6N3-F1
#
_entry.id   AF-B2A6N3-F1
#
_cell.length_a   1.000
_cell.length_b   1.000
_cell.length_c   1.000
_cell.angle_alpha   90.00
_cell.angle_beta   90.00
_cell.angle_gamma   90.00
#
_symmetry.space_group_name_H-M   'P 1'
#
loop_
_entity.id
_entity.type
_entity.pdbx_description
1 polymer ?
#
loop_
_entity_poly.entity_id
_entity_poly.type
_entity_poly.pdbx_seq_one_letter_code
_entity_poly.pdbx_strand_id
1 'polypeptide(L)'
;MSSKVSIAQVGCQYSDDIIAAKMKQLFFDTGLNDYIAPNKQVLIKPNLVAVPPEDFRGAITHPLIVQKLSDIVRSLGGQVIIGDSSAVGVNTEDVISTTGYEKLRQQGYQVIDLKQDSVVDLQVPGGGKALSQLPVAKTVKDVDLIISVPVMKTHDQVEVSLSIKNLKGLLPDKIKKAFHNKYGLAKGVSDILATVPPVVSVLDATYALEGMGPVYGESVPMGLILASSDPVALDSIAAGIMGLEEDELKIEGECYNRCLGELRRDKITISGDVTDIDQVARRFTRIKDLDYQFNVDFDLIFNEEVCTGCKNTVMSSLDDIQTQGVEPYLSGKTVYAGPLTQGEISGSSNSILIGNCLYKHKSQGTFVPGCPPENLPVIEGLVGEGKIARRYTSENQSQFNHPWGIIYDLDNTLINSKINFNKMKVEVMNYLQEEQLLPEITNLEKHTAATLIQTARQHSTLDQEQEDGLWALITAIEAEGMDKAETEPDINEVISTLANEYTLIVLTNNSYKAAMKALKQFGLDEYFQLVVGREQMTSLKPSPSGAEYILEHFGDTKAEDWVMVGDSWIDAKAAQDASIPFLAYNCNLQELIDRDIPWEENLKHPWDIINYLDKLKN
;
A
#
# COMPACT_ATOMS: atom_id res chain seq x y z
N MET A 1 30.87 10.98 -24.19
CA MET A 1 30.15 12.07 -23.49
C MET A 1 30.43 11.92 -22.01
N SER A 2 30.55 13.00 -21.26
CA SER A 2 30.61 12.91 -19.79
C SER A 2 29.25 12.49 -19.26
N SER A 3 29.20 11.46 -18.42
CA SER A 3 27.96 11.01 -17.78
C SER A 3 27.42 12.09 -16.85
N LYS A 4 26.11 12.37 -16.94
CA LYS A 4 25.44 13.44 -16.21
C LYS A 4 24.14 12.95 -15.63
N VAL A 5 23.89 13.23 -14.36
CA VAL A 5 22.63 12.93 -13.65
C VAL A 5 22.00 14.25 -13.20
N SER A 6 20.76 14.51 -13.60
CA SER A 6 19.99 15.67 -13.11
C SER A 6 19.03 15.21 -12.01
N ILE A 7 18.96 15.96 -10.91
CA ILE A 7 18.17 15.66 -9.72
C ILE A 7 17.22 16.83 -9.44
N ALA A 8 15.92 16.55 -9.43
CA ALA A 8 14.89 17.52 -9.09
C ALA A 8 14.27 17.22 -7.72
N GLN A 9 14.01 18.26 -6.94
CA GLN A 9 13.22 18.20 -5.71
C GLN A 9 11.77 18.56 -6.04
N VAL A 10 10.85 17.65 -5.73
CA VAL A 10 9.40 17.81 -5.92
C VAL A 10 8.64 17.85 -4.60
N GLY A 11 9.27 17.44 -3.49
CA GLY A 11 8.61 17.30 -2.19
C GLY A 11 7.75 16.04 -2.11
N CYS A 12 7.18 15.76 -0.94
CA CYS A 12 6.38 14.54 -0.70
C CYS A 12 4.87 14.78 -0.82
N GLN A 13 4.46 16.05 -0.78
CA GLN A 13 3.15 16.58 -1.12
C GLN A 13 3.33 17.47 -2.36
N TYR A 14 3.40 16.85 -3.54
CA TYR A 14 3.58 17.58 -4.80
C TYR A 14 2.23 17.83 -5.47
N SER A 15 2.07 19.03 -6.03
CA SER A 15 0.98 19.30 -6.97
C SER A 15 1.34 18.80 -8.37
N ASP A 16 0.31 18.55 -9.17
CA ASP A 16 0.42 18.25 -10.60
C ASP A 16 1.35 19.21 -11.35
N ASP A 17 1.31 20.49 -10.99
CA ASP A 17 2.08 21.55 -11.62
C ASP A 17 3.56 21.47 -11.29
N ILE A 18 3.91 21.12 -10.05
CA ILE A 18 5.31 20.95 -9.61
C ILE A 18 5.94 19.78 -10.37
N ILE A 19 5.26 18.64 -10.43
CA ILE A 19 5.75 17.46 -11.17
C ILE A 19 5.92 17.80 -12.65
N ALA A 20 4.94 18.46 -13.27
CA ALA A 20 5.02 18.83 -14.68
C ALA A 20 6.21 19.75 -14.97
N ALA A 21 6.44 20.77 -14.14
CA ALA A 21 7.55 21.70 -14.30
C ALA A 21 8.91 21.00 -14.15
N LYS A 22 9.08 20.15 -13.11
CA LYS A 22 10.33 19.42 -12.87
C LYS A 22 10.59 18.34 -13.91
N MET A 23 9.56 17.62 -14.34
CA MET A 23 9.68 16.66 -15.44
C MET A 23 10.12 17.34 -16.73
N LYS A 24 9.59 18.52 -17.04
CA LYS A 24 10.01 19.29 -18.22
C LYS A 24 11.47 19.72 -18.11
N GLN A 25 11.92 20.19 -16.94
CA GLN A 25 13.32 20.53 -16.70
C GLN A 25 14.24 19.32 -16.92
N LEU A 26 13.96 18.19 -16.26
CA LEU A 26 14.75 16.95 -16.38
C LEU A 26 14.77 16.42 -17.82
N PHE A 27 13.66 16.54 -18.53
CA PHE A 27 13.54 16.15 -19.94
C PHE A 27 14.53 16.91 -20.83
N PHE A 28 14.73 18.22 -20.60
CA PHE A 28 15.72 19.01 -21.34
C PHE A 28 17.15 18.78 -20.84
N ASP A 29 17.35 18.64 -19.53
CA ASP A 29 18.68 18.46 -18.94
C ASP A 29 19.38 17.17 -19.38
N THR A 30 18.59 16.16 -19.73
CA THR A 30 19.04 14.85 -20.20
C THR A 30 19.20 14.76 -21.72
N GLY A 31 18.83 15.81 -22.46
CA GLY A 31 18.85 15.82 -23.92
C GLY A 31 17.80 14.91 -24.56
N LEU A 32 16.79 14.45 -23.81
CA LEU A 32 15.74 13.57 -24.34
C LEU A 32 15.00 14.23 -25.53
N ASN A 33 14.87 15.55 -25.50
CA ASN A 33 14.30 16.35 -26.57
C ASN A 33 15.02 16.19 -27.92
N ASP A 34 16.30 15.81 -27.92
CA ASP A 34 17.08 15.62 -29.15
C ASP A 34 16.72 14.29 -29.86
N TYR A 35 16.10 13.35 -29.13
CA TYR A 35 15.70 12.05 -29.66
C TYR A 35 14.24 12.02 -30.15
N ILE A 36 13.36 12.83 -29.55
CA ILE A 36 11.93 12.85 -29.91
C ILE A 36 11.71 13.65 -31.19
N ALA A 37 11.11 13.00 -32.18
CA ALA A 37 10.70 13.61 -33.44
C ALA A 37 9.27 13.18 -33.83
N PRO A 38 8.59 13.91 -34.73
CA PRO A 38 7.25 13.54 -35.18
C PRO A 38 7.17 12.10 -35.69
N ASN A 39 6.15 11.37 -35.22
CA ASN A 39 5.85 9.96 -35.55
C ASN A 39 6.81 8.92 -34.99
N LYS A 40 7.79 9.28 -34.15
CA LYS A 40 8.60 8.28 -33.43
C LYS A 40 7.75 7.53 -32.40
N GLN A 41 7.81 6.21 -32.43
CA GLN A 41 7.16 5.37 -31.41
C GLN A 41 8.07 5.24 -30.18
N VAL A 42 7.54 5.61 -29.01
CA VAL A 42 8.27 5.67 -27.75
C VAL A 42 7.59 4.76 -26.74
N LEU A 43 8.33 3.75 -26.28
CA LEU A 43 7.92 2.94 -25.14
C LEU A 43 8.34 3.64 -23.85
N ILE A 44 7.39 4.08 -23.05
CA ILE A 44 7.61 4.46 -21.66
C ILE A 44 7.42 3.22 -20.80
N LYS A 45 8.48 2.83 -20.11
CA LYS A 45 8.55 1.61 -19.33
C LYS A 45 8.54 1.91 -17.82
N PRO A 46 7.35 1.99 -17.18
CA PRO A 46 7.27 2.07 -15.73
C PRO A 46 7.73 0.76 -15.06
N ASN A 47 7.77 0.77 -13.73
CA ASN A 47 7.85 -0.42 -12.90
C ASN A 47 6.44 -0.75 -12.35
N LEU A 48 5.83 -1.82 -12.85
CA LEU A 48 4.54 -2.38 -12.44
C LEU A 48 4.74 -3.76 -11.79
N VAL A 49 5.62 -3.81 -10.79
CA VAL A 49 6.17 -5.08 -10.25
C VAL A 49 5.10 -6.01 -9.69
N ALA A 50 4.14 -5.49 -8.92
CA ALA A 50 3.04 -6.22 -8.30
C ALA A 50 1.93 -5.23 -7.92
N VAL A 51 0.76 -5.75 -7.56
CA VAL A 51 -0.28 -4.94 -6.91
C VAL A 51 0.27 -4.54 -5.54
N PRO A 52 0.55 -3.25 -5.30
CA PRO A 52 0.95 -2.82 -3.97
C PRO A 52 -0.22 -3.02 -3.00
N PRO A 53 0.04 -3.25 -1.70
CA PRO A 53 -0.99 -3.07 -0.68
C PRO A 53 -1.64 -1.69 -0.80
N GLU A 54 -2.90 -1.53 -0.38
CA GLU A 54 -3.56 -0.22 -0.32
C GLU A 54 -2.67 0.76 0.49
N ASP A 55 -2.57 2.01 0.05
CA ASP A 55 -1.69 3.09 0.57
C ASP A 55 -0.17 2.91 0.47
N PHE A 56 0.31 1.78 -0.06
CA PHE A 56 1.74 1.51 -0.19
C PHE A 56 2.37 2.22 -1.40
N ARG A 57 3.28 3.16 -1.13
CA ARG A 57 3.97 3.96 -2.15
C ARG A 57 5.39 3.48 -2.38
N GLY A 58 5.94 3.78 -3.55
CA GLY A 58 7.31 3.38 -3.88
C GLY A 58 7.47 1.92 -4.31
N ALA A 59 6.39 1.13 -4.42
CA ALA A 59 6.42 -0.21 -5.02
C ALA A 59 6.20 -0.21 -6.54
N ILE A 60 5.49 0.78 -7.08
CA ILE A 60 5.30 0.97 -8.52
C ILE A 60 5.58 2.41 -8.88
N THR A 61 5.87 2.66 -10.16
CA THR A 61 6.06 4.03 -10.64
C THR A 61 4.75 4.79 -10.53
N HIS A 62 4.80 5.99 -9.97
CA HIS A 62 3.60 6.81 -9.78
C HIS A 62 2.96 7.17 -11.15
N PRO A 63 1.65 6.90 -11.37
CA PRO A 63 0.99 7.12 -12.66
C PRO A 63 1.13 8.55 -13.18
N LEU A 64 1.11 9.54 -12.29
CA LEU A 64 1.28 10.95 -12.65
C LEU A 64 2.62 11.24 -13.35
N ILE A 65 3.72 10.61 -12.92
CA ILE A 65 5.04 10.81 -13.54
C ILE A 65 5.02 10.31 -14.98
N VAL A 66 4.43 9.12 -15.19
CA VAL A 66 4.27 8.52 -16.52
C VAL A 66 3.35 9.37 -17.39
N GLN A 67 2.27 9.90 -16.82
CA GLN A 67 1.35 10.80 -17.52
C GLN A 67 2.07 12.05 -18.02
N LYS A 68 2.73 12.80 -17.11
CA LYS A 68 3.42 14.04 -17.50
C LYS A 68 4.54 13.79 -18.50
N LEU A 69 5.28 12.69 -18.37
CA LEU A 69 6.28 12.29 -19.36
C LEU A 69 5.64 12.00 -20.72
N SER A 70 4.52 11.26 -20.72
CA SER A 70 3.77 10.96 -21.95
C SER A 70 3.28 12.23 -22.64
N ASP A 71 2.81 13.21 -21.87
CA ASP A 71 2.33 14.49 -22.39
C ASP A 71 3.46 15.31 -23.02
N ILE A 72 4.63 15.33 -22.39
CA ILE A 72 5.82 15.99 -22.95
C ILE A 72 6.21 15.33 -24.28
N VAL A 73 6.31 14.00 -24.33
CA VAL A 73 6.65 13.27 -25.57
C VAL A 73 5.63 13.54 -26.68
N ARG A 74 4.33 13.51 -26.36
CA ARG A 74 3.24 13.82 -27.30
C ARG A 74 3.30 15.26 -27.80
N SER A 75 3.63 16.22 -26.94
CA SER A 75 3.75 17.64 -27.32
C SER A 75 4.86 17.89 -28.35
N LEU A 76 5.85 16.99 -28.42
CA LEU A 76 6.94 17.00 -29.40
C LEU A 76 6.64 16.15 -30.65
N GLY A 77 5.43 15.59 -30.75
CA GLY A 77 4.97 14.79 -31.89
C GLY A 77 5.28 13.29 -31.82
N GLY A 78 5.81 12.80 -30.70
CA GLY A 78 6.04 11.37 -30.47
C GLY A 78 4.74 10.61 -30.19
N GLN A 79 4.73 9.33 -30.54
CA GLN A 79 3.64 8.39 -30.24
C GLN A 79 4.03 7.53 -29.04
N VAL A 80 3.22 7.55 -27.98
CA VAL A 80 3.56 6.94 -26.69
C VAL A 80 2.82 5.63 -26.49
N ILE A 81 3.58 4.60 -26.14
CA ILE A 81 3.10 3.33 -25.58
C ILE A 81 3.62 3.25 -24.15
N ILE A 82 2.76 3.07 -23.17
CA ILE A 82 3.14 2.75 -21.79
C ILE A 82 3.08 1.24 -21.65
N GLY A 83 4.16 0.59 -21.23
CA GLY A 83 4.18 -0.87 -21.14
C GLY A 83 5.20 -1.43 -20.18
N ASP A 84 4.77 -2.41 -19.39
CA ASP A 84 5.63 -3.21 -18.53
C ASP A 84 5.12 -4.66 -18.48
N SER A 85 5.91 -5.55 -17.90
CA SER A 85 5.46 -6.86 -17.45
C SER A 85 5.85 -7.09 -15.99
N SER A 86 4.85 -7.36 -15.16
CA SER A 86 4.99 -7.53 -13.72
C SER A 86 5.91 -8.71 -13.33
N ALA A 87 6.15 -8.89 -12.03
CA ALA A 87 6.95 -9.98 -11.50
C ALA A 87 6.45 -11.36 -11.97
N VAL A 88 7.34 -12.35 -11.94
CA VAL A 88 6.98 -13.72 -12.33
C VAL A 88 5.89 -14.23 -11.40
N GLY A 89 4.78 -14.72 -11.97
CA GLY A 89 3.62 -15.20 -11.23
C GLY A 89 2.55 -14.15 -10.93
N VAL A 90 2.83 -12.87 -11.16
CA VAL A 90 1.82 -11.79 -11.04
C VAL A 90 1.14 -11.55 -12.38
N ASN A 91 -0.17 -11.28 -12.37
CA ASN A 91 -0.88 -10.82 -13.56
C ASN A 91 -0.71 -9.30 -13.72
N THR A 92 -0.13 -8.83 -14.83
CA THR A 92 0.11 -7.40 -15.05
C THR A 92 -1.20 -6.61 -15.17
N GLU A 93 -2.27 -7.20 -15.71
CA GLU A 93 -3.57 -6.53 -15.85
C GLU A 93 -4.23 -6.26 -14.49
N ASP A 94 -3.96 -7.11 -13.48
CA ASP A 94 -4.42 -6.84 -12.11
C ASP A 94 -3.69 -5.62 -11.54
N VAL A 95 -2.39 -5.47 -11.83
CA VAL A 95 -1.64 -4.24 -11.47
C VAL A 95 -2.22 -3.03 -12.19
N ILE A 96 -2.48 -3.12 -13.49
CA ILE A 96 -3.00 -1.97 -14.27
C ILE A 96 -4.39 -1.54 -13.79
N SER A 97 -5.29 -2.49 -13.51
CA SER A 97 -6.69 -2.23 -13.11
C SER A 97 -6.83 -1.68 -11.69
N THR A 98 -5.89 -2.00 -10.79
CA THR A 98 -5.94 -1.59 -9.38
C THR A 98 -5.05 -0.38 -9.07
N THR A 99 -4.16 -0.01 -9.99
CA THR A 99 -3.26 1.14 -9.85
C THR A 99 -3.68 2.20 -10.85
N GLY A 100 -3.43 3.49 -10.62
CA GLY A 100 -3.97 4.60 -11.42
C GLY A 100 -3.70 4.58 -12.95
N TYR A 101 -3.07 3.53 -13.48
CA TYR A 101 -2.87 3.26 -14.90
C TYR A 101 -4.16 2.92 -15.68
N GLU A 102 -5.17 2.31 -15.05
CA GLU A 102 -6.47 2.13 -15.72
C GLU A 102 -7.17 3.48 -15.98
N LYS A 103 -7.03 4.43 -15.04
CA LYS A 103 -7.46 5.82 -15.25
C LYS A 103 -6.74 6.45 -16.44
N LEU A 104 -5.45 6.16 -16.63
CA LEU A 104 -4.72 6.61 -17.83
C LEU A 104 -5.28 5.98 -19.11
N ARG A 105 -5.63 4.69 -19.11
CA ARG A 105 -6.30 4.07 -20.28
C ARG A 105 -7.61 4.77 -20.62
N GLN A 106 -8.43 5.06 -19.61
CA GLN A 106 -9.70 5.77 -19.78
C GLN A 106 -9.52 7.21 -20.30
N GLN A 107 -8.38 7.84 -20.00
CA GLN A 107 -7.99 9.15 -20.52
C GLN A 107 -7.36 9.10 -21.93
N GLY A 108 -7.29 7.92 -22.56
CA GLY A 108 -6.78 7.75 -23.93
C GLY A 108 -5.26 7.53 -24.02
N TYR A 109 -4.59 7.16 -22.93
CA TYR A 109 -3.22 6.67 -22.99
C TYR A 109 -3.20 5.17 -23.34
N GLN A 110 -2.26 4.77 -24.21
CA GLN A 110 -2.08 3.36 -24.54
C GLN A 110 -1.22 2.70 -23.45
N VAL A 111 -1.86 1.96 -22.55
CA VAL A 111 -1.17 1.17 -21.51
C VAL A 111 -1.34 -0.32 -21.83
N ILE A 112 -0.24 -1.07 -21.93
CA ILE A 112 -0.25 -2.49 -22.34
C ILE A 112 0.48 -3.41 -21.37
N ASP A 113 -0.01 -4.64 -21.22
CA ASP A 113 0.70 -5.75 -20.60
C ASP A 113 1.65 -6.43 -21.60
N LEU A 114 2.96 -6.28 -21.38
CA LEU A 114 3.96 -6.89 -22.25
C LEU A 114 4.02 -8.43 -22.13
N LYS A 115 3.38 -9.04 -21.11
CA LYS A 115 3.27 -10.51 -21.01
C LYS A 115 2.36 -11.10 -22.09
N GLN A 116 1.40 -10.33 -22.58
CA GLN A 116 0.47 -10.77 -23.61
C GLN A 116 1.03 -10.56 -25.03
N ASP A 117 2.17 -9.88 -25.15
CA ASP A 117 2.81 -9.64 -26.43
C ASP A 117 3.49 -10.89 -26.98
N SER A 118 3.59 -10.97 -28.30
CA SER A 118 4.42 -11.96 -28.98
C SER A 118 5.91 -11.74 -28.65
N VAL A 119 6.68 -12.83 -28.60
CA VAL A 119 8.12 -12.77 -28.25
C VAL A 119 8.97 -12.85 -29.51
N VAL A 120 10.01 -12.02 -29.57
CA VAL A 120 11.03 -12.02 -30.63
C VAL A 120 12.42 -12.06 -30.02
N ASP A 121 13.36 -12.69 -30.72
CA ASP A 121 14.75 -12.78 -30.28
C ASP A 121 15.61 -11.66 -30.90
N LEU A 122 16.34 -10.94 -30.06
CA LEU A 122 17.35 -9.95 -30.46
C LEU A 122 18.75 -10.52 -30.24
N GLN A 123 19.70 -10.22 -31.13
CA GLN A 123 21.09 -10.60 -30.90
C GLN A 123 21.69 -9.74 -29.80
N VAL A 124 22.35 -10.37 -28.83
CA VAL A 124 23.08 -9.62 -27.79
C VAL A 124 24.42 -9.18 -28.35
N PRO A 125 24.74 -7.86 -28.33
CA PRO A 125 26.03 -7.38 -28.82
C PRO A 125 27.21 -8.08 -28.13
N GLY A 126 28.19 -8.52 -28.95
CA GLY A 126 29.37 -9.23 -28.45
C GLY A 126 29.11 -10.68 -28.00
N GLY A 127 27.94 -11.26 -28.29
CA GLY A 127 27.59 -12.64 -27.95
C GLY A 127 27.07 -12.84 -26.52
N GLY A 128 26.94 -11.76 -25.75
CA GLY A 128 26.40 -11.73 -24.40
C GLY A 128 27.23 -12.45 -23.33
N LYS A 129 26.79 -12.33 -22.08
CA LYS A 129 27.40 -12.95 -20.88
C LYS A 129 26.57 -14.11 -20.36
N ALA A 130 25.26 -14.00 -20.47
CA ALA A 130 24.27 -15.00 -20.09
C ALA A 130 23.63 -15.64 -21.32
N LEU A 131 23.26 -14.84 -22.32
CA LEU A 131 22.59 -15.29 -23.53
C LEU A 131 23.20 -14.62 -24.77
N SER A 132 23.33 -15.38 -25.86
CA SER A 132 23.71 -14.81 -27.17
C SER A 132 22.53 -14.18 -27.91
N GLN A 133 21.31 -14.61 -27.58
CA GLN A 133 20.05 -14.06 -28.08
C GLN A 133 19.11 -13.77 -26.91
N LEU A 134 18.55 -12.56 -26.88
CA LEU A 134 17.67 -12.09 -25.83
C LEU A 134 16.21 -12.10 -26.32
N PRO A 135 15.35 -12.95 -25.76
CA PRO A 135 13.92 -12.92 -26.06
C PRO A 135 13.27 -11.70 -25.38
N VAL A 136 12.56 -10.88 -26.16
CA VAL A 136 11.87 -9.67 -25.69
C VAL A 136 10.44 -9.62 -26.24
N ALA A 137 9.56 -8.86 -25.59
CA ALA A 137 8.25 -8.53 -26.16
C ALA A 137 8.40 -7.82 -27.51
N LYS A 138 7.57 -8.15 -28.51
CA LYS A 138 7.69 -7.64 -29.88
C LYS A 138 7.60 -6.12 -29.93
N THR A 139 6.76 -5.50 -29.11
CA THR A 139 6.68 -4.05 -28.96
C THR A 139 8.05 -3.42 -28.71
N VAL A 140 8.92 -4.06 -27.94
CA VAL A 140 10.29 -3.58 -27.64
C VAL A 140 11.15 -3.49 -28.90
N LYS A 141 10.95 -4.40 -29.86
CA LYS A 141 11.64 -4.38 -31.15
C LYS A 141 11.04 -3.34 -32.11
N ASP A 142 9.72 -3.13 -32.03
CA ASP A 142 8.98 -2.34 -33.01
C ASP A 142 8.99 -0.83 -32.69
N VAL A 143 9.25 -0.43 -31.44
CA VAL A 143 9.40 0.99 -31.07
C VAL A 143 10.76 1.56 -31.48
N ASP A 144 10.81 2.87 -31.69
CA ASP A 144 12.04 3.58 -32.02
C ASP A 144 12.89 3.90 -30.79
N LEU A 145 12.25 4.17 -29.65
CA LEU A 145 12.88 4.68 -28.44
C LEU A 145 12.28 4.04 -27.19
N ILE A 146 13.09 3.86 -26.15
CA ILE A 146 12.65 3.38 -24.84
C ILE A 146 13.05 4.41 -23.78
N ILE A 147 12.10 4.82 -22.94
CA ILE A 147 12.35 5.60 -21.72
C ILE A 147 12.04 4.70 -20.54
N SER A 148 13.03 4.42 -19.68
CA SER A 148 12.82 3.62 -18.47
C SER A 148 12.39 4.53 -17.32
N VAL A 149 11.33 4.18 -16.59
CA VAL A 149 10.83 4.96 -15.45
C VAL A 149 10.78 4.08 -14.19
N PRO A 150 11.94 3.65 -13.65
CA PRO A 150 12.02 2.82 -12.45
C PRO A 150 11.57 3.58 -11.19
N VAL A 151 11.48 2.85 -10.08
CA VAL A 151 11.36 3.43 -8.73
C VAL A 151 12.63 3.16 -7.94
N MET A 152 13.03 4.07 -7.04
CA MET A 152 14.18 3.90 -6.15
C MET A 152 13.89 2.84 -5.08
N LYS A 153 14.60 1.71 -5.09
CA LYS A 153 14.32 0.61 -4.15
C LYS A 153 15.55 -0.18 -3.76
N THR A 154 15.56 -0.72 -2.54
CA THR A 154 16.42 -1.84 -2.17
C THR A 154 15.96 -3.13 -2.85
N HIS A 155 16.81 -4.15 -2.83
CA HIS A 155 16.45 -5.47 -3.31
C HIS A 155 17.14 -6.55 -2.45
N ASP A 156 16.52 -7.72 -2.37
CA ASP A 156 16.88 -8.83 -1.47
C ASP A 156 18.12 -9.63 -1.90
N GLN A 157 18.35 -9.77 -3.21
CA GLN A 157 19.49 -10.52 -3.77
C GLN A 157 20.61 -9.68 -4.36
N VAL A 158 20.22 -8.54 -4.92
CA VAL A 158 21.09 -7.49 -5.42
C VAL A 158 20.75 -6.27 -4.61
N GLU A 159 21.73 -5.43 -4.35
CA GLU A 159 21.66 -4.45 -3.29
C GLU A 159 20.57 -3.39 -3.54
N VAL A 160 20.24 -3.14 -4.82
CA VAL A 160 19.23 -2.19 -5.27
C VAL A 160 18.44 -2.69 -6.48
N SER A 161 17.28 -2.07 -6.71
CA SER A 161 16.44 -2.25 -7.90
C SER A 161 16.11 -0.90 -8.51
N LEU A 162 16.94 -0.46 -9.46
CA LEU A 162 16.86 0.87 -10.08
C LEU A 162 16.64 0.76 -11.60
N SER A 163 17.26 1.63 -12.41
CA SER A 163 16.96 1.76 -13.84
C SER A 163 17.36 0.57 -14.68
N ILE A 164 18.53 -0.02 -14.44
CA ILE A 164 19.04 -1.15 -15.22
C ILE A 164 18.19 -2.40 -14.94
N LYS A 165 17.93 -2.68 -13.66
CA LYS A 165 17.15 -3.86 -13.25
C LYS A 165 15.68 -3.75 -13.65
N ASN A 166 15.13 -2.53 -13.77
CA ASN A 166 13.78 -2.30 -14.29
C ASN A 166 13.59 -2.86 -15.71
N LEU A 167 14.61 -2.82 -16.58
CA LEU A 167 14.56 -3.34 -17.96
C LEU A 167 14.15 -4.82 -18.05
N LYS A 168 14.24 -5.57 -16.97
CA LYS A 168 13.84 -6.97 -16.88
C LYS A 168 12.35 -7.19 -17.15
N GLY A 169 11.50 -6.18 -16.98
CA GLY A 169 10.09 -6.21 -17.38
C GLY A 169 9.87 -6.10 -18.90
N LEU A 170 10.92 -6.09 -19.73
CA LEU A 170 10.83 -6.20 -21.19
C LEU A 170 10.86 -7.65 -21.69
N LEU A 171 11.14 -8.59 -20.79
CA LEU A 171 11.36 -10.00 -21.09
C LEU A 171 10.13 -10.85 -20.76
N PRO A 172 9.95 -12.02 -21.38
CA PRO A 172 8.97 -13.00 -20.92
C PRO A 172 9.40 -13.66 -19.60
N ASP A 173 8.42 -14.11 -18.81
CA ASP A 173 8.64 -14.66 -17.46
C ASP A 173 9.61 -15.86 -17.41
N LYS A 174 9.62 -16.68 -18.47
CA LYS A 174 10.57 -17.80 -18.60
C LYS A 174 12.03 -17.33 -18.50
N ILE A 175 12.37 -16.22 -19.16
CA ILE A 175 13.73 -15.67 -19.16
C ILE A 175 14.00 -14.92 -17.86
N LYS A 176 13.00 -14.17 -17.34
CA LYS A 176 13.11 -13.54 -16.01
C LYS A 176 13.50 -14.55 -14.94
N LYS A 177 12.91 -15.76 -14.96
CA LYS A 177 13.23 -16.84 -14.02
C LYS A 177 14.61 -17.44 -14.29
N ALA A 178 14.98 -17.65 -15.55
CA ALA A 178 16.27 -18.24 -15.91
C ALA A 178 17.48 -17.39 -15.49
N PHE A 179 17.35 -16.06 -15.46
CA PHE A 179 18.41 -15.18 -14.97
C PHE A 179 18.74 -15.40 -13.49
N HIS A 180 17.73 -15.73 -12.67
CA HIS A 180 17.97 -16.01 -11.24
C HIS A 180 18.53 -17.40 -11.00
N ASN A 181 18.05 -18.41 -11.74
CA ASN A 181 18.32 -19.81 -11.39
C ASN A 181 19.41 -20.48 -12.23
N LYS A 182 19.81 -19.89 -13.37
CA LYS A 182 20.71 -20.55 -14.32
C LYS A 182 21.90 -19.68 -14.73
N TYR A 183 21.65 -18.43 -15.10
CA TYR A 183 22.67 -17.60 -15.76
C TYR A 183 23.33 -16.57 -14.83
N GLY A 184 22.70 -16.25 -13.71
CA GLY A 184 23.12 -15.19 -12.79
C GLY A 184 22.54 -13.83 -13.17
N LEU A 185 22.09 -13.09 -12.15
CA LEU A 185 21.29 -11.88 -12.34
C LEU A 185 22.08 -10.74 -12.99
N ALA A 186 23.30 -10.45 -12.52
CA ALA A 186 24.14 -9.37 -13.08
C ALA A 186 24.51 -9.58 -14.56
N LYS A 187 24.87 -10.81 -14.93
CA LYS A 187 25.18 -11.18 -16.32
C LYS A 187 23.95 -11.06 -17.21
N GLY A 188 22.81 -11.59 -16.75
CA GLY A 188 21.56 -11.52 -17.49
C GLY A 188 21.08 -10.09 -17.70
N VAL A 189 21.05 -9.28 -16.65
CA VAL A 189 20.57 -7.89 -16.72
C VAL A 189 21.50 -7.00 -17.56
N SER A 190 22.82 -7.19 -17.46
CA SER A 190 23.75 -6.46 -18.34
C SER A 190 23.61 -6.82 -19.82
N ASP A 191 23.18 -8.05 -20.15
CA ASP A 191 22.81 -8.41 -21.53
C ASP A 191 21.56 -7.66 -22.00
N ILE A 192 20.60 -7.39 -21.11
CA ILE A 192 19.43 -6.56 -21.44
C ILE A 192 19.88 -5.15 -21.79
N LEU A 193 20.64 -4.50 -20.91
CA LEU A 193 21.08 -3.13 -21.12
C LEU A 193 21.91 -2.99 -22.41
N ALA A 194 22.78 -3.96 -22.71
CA ALA A 194 23.55 -3.96 -23.95
C ALA A 194 22.69 -4.09 -25.21
N THR A 195 21.53 -4.76 -25.12
CA THR A 195 20.68 -5.08 -26.27
C THR A 195 19.60 -4.04 -26.50
N VAL A 196 18.99 -3.54 -25.43
CA VAL A 196 17.85 -2.61 -25.46
C VAL A 196 18.11 -1.42 -24.52
N PRO A 197 19.14 -0.59 -24.80
CA PRO A 197 19.45 0.55 -23.95
C PRO A 197 18.33 1.60 -24.00
N PRO A 198 17.83 2.08 -22.85
CA PRO A 198 16.93 3.22 -22.84
C PRO A 198 17.69 4.48 -23.28
N VAL A 199 17.01 5.40 -23.98
CA VAL A 199 17.64 6.67 -24.36
C VAL A 199 17.80 7.61 -23.17
N VAL A 200 16.85 7.55 -22.24
CA VAL A 200 16.88 8.20 -20.94
C VAL A 200 16.18 7.31 -19.93
N SER A 201 16.68 7.30 -18.70
CA SER A 201 16.00 6.74 -17.54
C SER A 201 15.59 7.87 -16.60
N VAL A 202 14.34 7.84 -16.13
CA VAL A 202 13.76 8.79 -15.17
C VAL A 202 13.38 8.02 -13.90
N LEU A 203 14.20 8.08 -12.87
CA LEU A 203 13.98 7.39 -11.61
C LEU A 203 12.97 8.16 -10.76
N ASP A 204 11.83 7.52 -10.52
CA ASP A 204 10.85 7.94 -9.52
C ASP A 204 11.39 7.66 -8.12
N ALA A 205 11.72 8.72 -7.42
CA ALA A 205 12.05 8.71 -6.00
C ALA A 205 11.15 9.70 -5.26
N THR A 206 9.89 9.86 -5.71
CA THR A 206 8.90 10.60 -4.92
C THR A 206 8.67 9.87 -3.60
N TYR A 207 8.41 8.56 -3.73
CA TYR A 207 8.51 7.56 -2.69
C TYR A 207 9.45 6.45 -3.16
N ALA A 208 10.45 6.15 -2.34
CA ALA A 208 11.35 5.02 -2.52
C ALA A 208 10.91 3.84 -1.65
N LEU A 209 11.61 2.71 -1.74
CA LEU A 209 11.35 1.51 -0.95
C LEU A 209 12.64 1.01 -0.27
N GLU A 210 12.62 0.83 1.04
CA GLU A 210 13.72 0.23 1.80
C GLU A 210 13.33 -1.10 2.47
N GLY A 211 14.32 -1.86 2.96
CA GLY A 211 14.10 -3.16 3.58
C GLY A 211 13.91 -4.28 2.55
N MET A 212 12.81 -5.03 2.66
CA MET A 212 12.51 -6.26 1.91
C MET A 212 12.09 -6.05 0.43
N GLY A 213 12.71 -5.09 -0.26
CA GLY A 213 12.43 -4.82 -1.67
C GLY A 213 12.69 -6.05 -2.57
N PRO A 214 12.12 -6.10 -3.79
CA PRO A 214 11.54 -4.98 -4.53
C PRO A 214 10.01 -4.88 -4.49
N VAL A 215 9.35 -5.74 -3.69
CA VAL A 215 7.89 -5.81 -3.56
C VAL A 215 7.45 -5.47 -2.15
N TYR A 216 8.12 -6.05 -1.15
CA TYR A 216 7.86 -5.84 0.26
C TYR A 216 8.83 -4.79 0.81
N GLY A 217 8.60 -4.24 2.00
CA GLY A 217 9.47 -3.22 2.60
C GLY A 217 8.72 -2.00 3.08
N GLU A 218 9.44 -0.93 3.36
CA GLU A 218 8.89 0.31 3.92
C GLU A 218 9.02 1.46 2.92
N SER A 219 7.92 2.20 2.75
CA SER A 219 7.88 3.38 1.87
C SER A 219 8.72 4.50 2.47
N VAL A 220 9.60 5.08 1.66
CA VAL A 220 10.47 6.18 2.07
C VAL A 220 10.13 7.45 1.29
N PRO A 221 9.58 8.50 1.93
CA PRO A 221 9.30 9.77 1.27
C PRO A 221 10.61 10.50 0.97
N MET A 222 11.06 10.42 -0.28
CA MET A 222 12.31 11.05 -0.74
C MET A 222 12.02 12.40 -1.43
N GLY A 223 10.89 12.52 -2.13
CA GLY A 223 10.49 13.75 -2.82
C GLY A 223 11.43 14.16 -3.95
N LEU A 224 12.05 13.19 -4.62
CA LEU A 224 13.04 13.40 -5.68
C LEU A 224 12.59 12.78 -7.01
N ILE A 225 13.07 13.35 -8.12
CA ILE A 225 13.07 12.69 -9.42
C ILE A 225 14.46 12.85 -10.01
N LEU A 226 15.07 11.74 -10.44
CA LEU A 226 16.38 11.75 -11.07
C LEU A 226 16.27 11.36 -12.53
N ALA A 227 17.12 11.92 -13.39
CA ALA A 227 17.13 11.55 -14.80
C ALA A 227 18.55 11.56 -15.40
N SER A 228 18.79 10.63 -16.31
CA SER A 228 20.08 10.48 -17.02
C SER A 228 19.91 9.71 -18.32
N SER A 229 20.73 10.02 -19.33
CA SER A 229 20.92 9.19 -20.53
C SER A 229 21.91 8.03 -20.31
N ASP A 230 22.65 8.04 -19.19
CA ASP A 230 23.52 6.95 -18.74
C ASP A 230 22.88 6.25 -17.53
N PRO A 231 22.29 5.05 -17.70
CA PRO A 231 21.61 4.34 -16.63
C PRO A 231 22.58 3.79 -15.57
N VAL A 232 23.85 3.52 -15.90
CA VAL A 232 24.86 3.11 -14.90
C VAL A 232 25.19 4.29 -14.00
N ALA A 233 25.32 5.49 -14.58
CA ALA A 233 25.54 6.69 -13.80
C ALA A 233 24.32 7.05 -12.93
N LEU A 234 23.11 6.89 -13.46
CA LEU A 234 21.88 7.09 -12.69
C LEU A 234 21.81 6.18 -11.47
N ASP A 235 22.04 4.89 -11.69
CA ASP A 235 21.95 3.87 -10.63
C ASP A 235 23.07 4.07 -9.59
N SER A 236 24.28 4.46 -10.01
CA SER A 236 25.39 4.79 -9.11
C SER A 236 25.08 5.96 -8.17
N ILE A 237 24.55 7.06 -8.72
CA ILE A 237 24.18 8.26 -7.96
C ILE A 237 23.00 7.97 -7.03
N ALA A 238 21.96 7.30 -7.53
CA ALA A 238 20.80 6.90 -6.74
C ALA A 238 21.19 5.96 -5.58
N ALA A 239 22.07 4.99 -5.82
CA ALA A 239 22.60 4.12 -4.78
C ALA A 239 23.43 4.90 -3.73
N GLY A 240 24.16 5.94 -4.15
CA GLY A 240 24.88 6.83 -3.23
C GLY A 240 23.91 7.59 -2.31
N ILE A 241 22.81 8.10 -2.86
CA ILE A 241 21.71 8.71 -2.08
C ILE A 241 21.12 7.72 -1.08
N MET A 242 21.03 6.43 -1.44
CA MET A 242 20.56 5.37 -0.55
C MET A 242 21.61 4.92 0.49
N GLY A 243 22.81 5.51 0.47
CA GLY A 243 23.92 5.20 1.36
C GLY A 243 24.62 3.87 1.04
N LEU A 244 24.69 3.47 -0.23
CA LEU A 244 25.47 2.32 -0.70
C LEU A 244 26.78 2.75 -1.37
N GLU A 245 27.80 1.90 -1.28
CA GLU A 245 29.08 2.08 -1.96
C GLU A 245 29.10 1.45 -3.36
N GLU A 246 29.99 1.93 -4.23
CA GLU A 246 30.07 1.48 -5.64
C GLU A 246 30.40 -0.01 -5.78
N ASP A 247 31.19 -0.58 -4.85
CA ASP A 247 31.58 -1.99 -4.84
C ASP A 247 30.45 -2.92 -4.38
N GLU A 248 29.41 -2.37 -3.74
CA GLU A 248 28.19 -3.10 -3.41
C GLU A 248 27.30 -3.34 -4.65
N LEU A 249 27.48 -2.57 -5.73
CA LEU A 249 26.57 -2.55 -6.89
C LEU A 249 26.95 -3.58 -7.96
N LYS A 250 26.57 -4.84 -7.75
CA LYS A 250 26.98 -5.96 -8.61
C LYS A 250 26.51 -5.86 -10.07
N ILE A 251 25.27 -5.39 -10.30
CA ILE A 251 24.71 -5.31 -11.66
C ILE A 251 25.39 -4.16 -12.42
N GLU A 252 25.47 -3.01 -11.78
CA GLU A 252 26.05 -1.78 -12.28
C GLU A 252 27.55 -1.97 -12.53
N GLY A 253 28.26 -2.67 -11.64
CA GLY A 253 29.65 -3.09 -11.81
C GLY A 253 29.88 -3.99 -13.04
N GLU A 254 29.01 -4.97 -13.28
CA GLU A 254 29.08 -5.78 -14.51
C GLU A 254 28.83 -4.90 -15.76
N CYS A 255 27.89 -3.97 -15.70
CA CYS A 255 27.62 -3.05 -16.81
C CYS A 255 28.79 -2.10 -17.08
N TYR A 256 29.41 -1.56 -16.02
CA TYR A 256 30.60 -0.72 -16.08
C TYR A 256 31.78 -1.45 -16.71
N ASN A 257 32.06 -2.69 -16.27
CA ASN A 257 33.12 -3.54 -16.82
C ASN A 257 32.90 -3.88 -18.30
N ARG A 258 31.66 -3.74 -18.80
CA ARG A 258 31.29 -3.89 -20.20
C ARG A 258 31.25 -2.58 -20.98
N CYS A 259 31.69 -1.47 -20.37
CA CYS A 259 31.66 -0.13 -20.95
C CYS A 259 30.25 0.35 -21.35
N LEU A 260 29.22 -0.05 -20.58
CA LEU A 260 27.83 0.34 -20.85
C LEU A 260 27.40 1.65 -20.17
N GLY A 261 28.28 2.24 -19.36
CA GLY A 261 28.07 3.51 -18.66
C GLY A 261 29.17 3.76 -17.63
N GLU A 262 29.09 4.85 -16.87
CA GLU A 262 30.06 5.21 -15.81
C GLU A 262 29.51 4.89 -14.42
N LEU A 263 30.27 4.15 -13.62
CA LEU A 263 29.92 3.79 -12.24
C LEU A 263 30.55 4.74 -11.23
N ARG A 264 31.72 5.32 -11.54
CA ARG A 264 32.48 6.11 -10.57
C ARG A 264 31.87 7.49 -10.40
N ARG A 265 31.41 7.78 -9.19
CA ARG A 265 30.69 9.01 -8.84
C ARG A 265 31.54 10.26 -9.08
N ASP A 266 32.85 10.18 -8.85
CA ASP A 266 33.78 11.30 -9.10
C ASP A 266 33.93 11.66 -10.59
N LYS A 267 33.41 10.82 -11.50
CA LYS A 267 33.37 11.07 -12.96
C LYS A 267 31.98 11.45 -13.46
N ILE A 268 30.96 11.44 -12.60
CA ILE A 268 29.58 11.76 -12.96
C ILE A 268 29.30 13.22 -12.61
N THR A 269 28.79 13.99 -13.56
CA THR A 269 28.36 15.37 -13.31
C THR A 269 26.95 15.39 -12.75
N ILE A 270 26.73 16.07 -11.62
CA ILE A 270 25.41 16.21 -11.00
C ILE A 270 24.86 17.61 -11.29
N SER A 271 23.58 17.71 -11.66
CA SER A 271 22.89 18.98 -11.90
C SER A 271 21.46 18.97 -11.38
N GLY A 272 20.74 20.09 -11.54
CA GLY A 272 19.34 20.23 -11.14
C GLY A 272 19.22 21.02 -9.84
N ASP A 273 18.20 20.71 -9.04
CA ASP A 273 17.98 21.34 -7.73
C ASP A 273 18.99 20.86 -6.68
N VAL A 274 19.47 19.63 -6.83
CA VAL A 274 20.47 19.01 -5.95
C VAL A 274 21.75 18.80 -6.75
N THR A 275 22.83 19.45 -6.34
CA THR A 275 24.17 19.29 -6.94
C THR A 275 25.13 18.47 -6.08
N ASP A 276 24.76 18.24 -4.83
CA ASP A 276 25.52 17.47 -3.85
C ASP A 276 24.56 16.45 -3.21
N ILE A 277 24.83 15.17 -3.44
CA ILE A 277 23.93 14.09 -3.03
C ILE A 277 23.87 13.94 -1.51
N ASP A 278 24.90 14.38 -0.79
CA ASP A 278 24.95 14.26 0.68
C ASP A 278 23.84 15.07 1.36
N GLN A 279 23.28 16.07 0.66
CA GLN A 279 22.16 16.89 1.15
C GLN A 279 20.84 16.13 1.22
N VAL A 280 20.71 15.07 0.42
CA VAL A 280 19.49 14.25 0.32
C VAL A 280 19.77 12.77 0.59
N ALA A 281 21.03 12.43 0.84
CA ALA A 281 21.45 11.07 1.12
C ALA A 281 20.91 10.63 2.49
N ARG A 282 20.42 9.39 2.53
CA ARG A 282 20.06 8.69 3.75
C ARG A 282 20.45 7.24 3.61
N ARG A 283 20.88 6.62 4.70
CA ARG A 283 21.16 5.20 4.71
C ARG A 283 19.83 4.44 4.70
N PHE A 284 19.56 3.71 3.62
CA PHE A 284 18.38 2.86 3.53
C PHE A 284 18.55 1.61 4.40
N THR A 285 17.48 1.15 5.02
CA THR A 285 17.45 -0.18 5.66
C THR A 285 17.64 -1.25 4.60
N ARG A 286 18.60 -2.15 4.79
CA ARG A 286 18.93 -3.22 3.84
C ARG A 286 18.39 -4.54 4.38
N ILE A 287 18.16 -5.53 3.50
CA ILE A 287 17.68 -6.85 3.97
C ILE A 287 18.63 -7.51 4.98
N LYS A 288 19.94 -7.27 4.86
CA LYS A 288 20.95 -7.77 5.80
C LYS A 288 20.91 -7.10 7.17
N ASP A 289 20.22 -5.97 7.29
CA ASP A 289 20.04 -5.24 8.54
C ASP A 289 18.80 -5.74 9.31
N LEU A 290 17.94 -6.55 8.67
CA LEU A 290 16.76 -7.13 9.30
C LEU A 290 17.20 -8.34 10.14
N ASP A 291 17.17 -8.18 11.47
CA ASP A 291 17.53 -9.22 12.43
C ASP A 291 16.30 -10.05 12.80
N TYR A 292 16.11 -11.16 12.08
CA TYR A 292 15.03 -12.11 12.35
C TYR A 292 15.35 -12.97 13.57
N GLN A 293 15.24 -12.41 14.77
CA GLN A 293 15.33 -13.16 16.02
C GLN A 293 13.96 -13.69 16.44
N PHE A 294 13.68 -14.94 16.09
CA PHE A 294 12.51 -15.65 16.57
C PHE A 294 12.81 -16.27 17.93
N ASN A 295 12.05 -15.88 18.97
CA ASN A 295 12.14 -16.48 20.31
C ASN A 295 11.39 -17.83 20.41
N VAL A 296 11.31 -18.56 19.30
CA VAL A 296 10.56 -19.81 19.15
C VAL A 296 11.39 -20.83 18.41
N ASP A 297 11.30 -22.08 18.85
CA ASP A 297 12.05 -23.19 18.28
C ASP A 297 11.37 -23.68 16.99
N PHE A 298 11.94 -23.35 15.82
CA PHE A 298 11.50 -23.87 14.52
C PHE A 298 12.69 -23.93 13.56
N ASP A 299 12.60 -24.83 12.57
CA ASP A 299 13.63 -25.00 11.56
C ASP A 299 13.20 -24.35 10.24
N LEU A 300 14.07 -23.53 9.65
CA LEU A 300 13.89 -22.97 8.31
C LEU A 300 14.94 -23.54 7.34
N ILE A 301 14.49 -24.36 6.39
CA ILE A 301 15.35 -25.07 5.44
C ILE A 301 15.10 -24.52 4.03
N PHE A 302 16.00 -23.63 3.61
CA PHE A 302 16.15 -23.22 2.22
C PHE A 302 17.16 -24.13 1.52
N ASN A 303 16.73 -24.83 0.46
CA ASN A 303 17.68 -25.54 -0.41
C ASN A 303 18.53 -24.53 -1.21
N GLU A 304 19.77 -24.89 -1.58
CA GLU A 304 20.68 -24.04 -2.37
C GLU A 304 20.08 -23.56 -3.71
N GLU A 305 19.12 -24.29 -4.28
CA GLU A 305 18.42 -23.93 -5.52
C GLU A 305 17.08 -23.19 -5.32
N VAL A 306 16.75 -22.77 -4.09
CA VAL A 306 15.52 -22.01 -3.83
C VAL A 306 15.48 -20.73 -4.67
N CYS A 307 14.35 -20.48 -5.33
CA CYS A 307 14.19 -19.25 -6.09
C CYS A 307 13.90 -18.05 -5.19
N THR A 308 14.27 -16.85 -5.67
CA THR A 308 14.13 -15.57 -4.97
C THR A 308 12.70 -15.34 -4.49
N GLY A 309 11.72 -15.62 -5.34
CA GLY A 309 10.31 -15.41 -5.02
C GLY A 309 9.85 -16.28 -3.85
N CYS A 310 10.18 -17.58 -3.83
CA CYS A 310 9.85 -18.45 -2.69
C CYS A 310 10.54 -17.98 -1.42
N LYS A 311 11.83 -17.62 -1.49
CA LYS A 311 12.57 -17.14 -0.33
C LYS A 311 11.93 -15.86 0.24
N ASN A 312 11.58 -14.90 -0.61
CA ASN A 312 10.99 -13.63 -0.18
C ASN A 312 9.59 -13.81 0.38
N THR A 313 8.75 -14.62 -0.26
CA THR A 313 7.42 -14.89 0.29
C THR A 313 7.56 -15.49 1.68
N VAL A 314 8.47 -16.46 1.89
CA VAL A 314 8.68 -17.08 3.20
C VAL A 314 9.21 -16.07 4.23
N MET A 315 10.25 -15.30 3.89
CA MET A 315 10.82 -14.31 4.81
C MET A 315 9.83 -13.19 5.15
N SER A 316 9.05 -12.73 4.17
CA SER A 316 7.97 -11.75 4.38
C SER A 316 6.88 -12.33 5.29
N SER A 317 6.43 -13.55 5.05
CA SER A 317 5.44 -14.19 5.92
C SER A 317 5.96 -14.38 7.35
N LEU A 318 7.25 -14.66 7.52
CA LEU A 318 7.89 -14.76 8.83
C LEU A 318 7.99 -13.40 9.54
N ASP A 319 8.27 -12.33 8.81
CA ASP A 319 8.21 -10.95 9.32
C ASP A 319 6.79 -10.57 9.80
N ASP A 320 5.77 -10.94 9.03
CA ASP A 320 4.36 -10.72 9.37
C ASP A 320 3.98 -11.46 10.66
N ILE A 321 4.43 -12.71 10.78
CA ILE A 321 4.25 -13.54 11.97
C ILE A 321 4.89 -12.91 13.20
N GLN A 322 6.13 -12.43 13.06
CA GLN A 322 6.87 -11.80 14.16
C GLN A 322 6.24 -10.46 14.58
N THR A 323 5.87 -9.62 13.61
CA THR A 323 5.30 -8.30 13.85
C THR A 323 3.96 -8.38 14.59
N GLN A 324 3.18 -9.43 14.33
CA GLN A 324 1.88 -9.65 14.97
C GLN A 324 1.94 -10.45 16.28
N GLY A 325 3.14 -10.84 16.75
CA GLY A 325 3.28 -11.60 17.99
C GLY A 325 2.71 -13.02 17.92
N VAL A 326 2.55 -13.58 16.71
CA VAL A 326 2.00 -14.92 16.50
C VAL A 326 3.08 -15.96 16.20
N GLU A 327 4.36 -15.61 16.37
CA GLU A 327 5.48 -16.54 16.27
C GLU A 327 5.39 -17.78 17.18
N PRO A 328 4.69 -17.80 18.34
CA PRO A 328 4.49 -19.02 19.12
C PRO A 328 3.89 -20.20 18.33
N TYR A 329 3.13 -19.92 17.27
CA TYR A 329 2.57 -20.97 16.40
C TYR A 329 3.62 -21.67 15.51
N LEU A 330 4.80 -21.09 15.32
CA LEU A 330 5.91 -21.71 14.59
C LEU A 330 6.58 -22.85 15.38
N SER A 331 6.38 -22.90 16.70
CA SER A 331 7.09 -23.82 17.58
C SER A 331 6.98 -25.29 17.13
N GLY A 332 8.13 -25.94 16.98
CA GLY A 332 8.26 -27.35 16.60
C GLY A 332 7.95 -27.65 15.13
N LYS A 333 7.88 -26.63 14.26
CA LYS A 333 7.69 -26.79 12.82
C LYS A 333 9.02 -26.79 12.06
N THR A 334 9.02 -27.47 10.91
CA THR A 334 10.12 -27.41 9.95
C THR A 334 9.59 -26.89 8.62
N VAL A 335 10.08 -25.74 8.20
CA VAL A 335 9.65 -25.03 6.99
C VAL A 335 10.64 -25.34 5.87
N TYR A 336 10.15 -25.91 4.78
CA TYR A 336 10.94 -26.26 3.61
C TYR A 336 10.56 -25.39 2.42
N ALA A 337 11.55 -24.77 1.77
CA ALA A 337 11.36 -24.06 0.51
C ALA A 337 12.51 -24.31 -0.47
N GLY A 338 12.16 -24.62 -1.72
CA GLY A 338 13.10 -25.03 -2.78
C GLY A 338 12.96 -26.51 -3.15
N PRO A 339 13.61 -26.98 -4.22
CA PRO A 339 13.56 -28.38 -4.62
C PRO A 339 14.26 -29.25 -3.57
N LEU A 340 13.68 -30.42 -3.25
CA LEU A 340 14.26 -31.40 -2.32
C LEU A 340 14.37 -32.78 -2.98
N THR A 341 15.29 -33.58 -2.48
CA THR A 341 15.44 -35.00 -2.80
C THR A 341 14.66 -35.88 -1.82
N GLN A 342 14.38 -37.13 -2.24
CA GLN A 342 13.59 -38.06 -1.46
C GLN A 342 14.35 -38.51 -0.21
N GLY A 343 13.80 -38.24 0.98
CA GLY A 343 14.40 -38.56 2.29
C GLY A 343 14.89 -37.36 3.09
N GLU A 344 14.88 -36.14 2.50
CA GLU A 344 15.27 -34.90 3.19
C GLU A 344 14.18 -34.32 4.10
N ILE A 345 12.96 -34.83 4.01
CA ILE A 345 11.83 -34.39 4.83
C ILE A 345 11.62 -35.39 5.95
N SER A 346 11.63 -34.90 7.19
CA SER A 346 11.49 -35.71 8.42
C SER A 346 10.11 -36.37 8.59
N GLY A 347 9.18 -36.18 7.66
CA GLY A 347 7.92 -36.91 7.54
C GLY A 347 6.88 -36.64 8.64
N SER A 348 7.03 -35.55 9.41
CA SER A 348 6.10 -35.19 10.48
C SER A 348 4.91 -34.36 9.99
N SER A 349 3.80 -34.36 10.74
CA SER A 349 2.67 -33.44 10.55
C SER A 349 3.04 -31.95 10.72
N ASN A 350 4.25 -31.66 11.20
CA ASN A 350 4.75 -30.31 11.46
C ASN A 350 5.64 -29.77 10.32
N SER A 351 5.83 -30.54 9.25
CA SER A 351 6.57 -30.10 8.07
C SER A 351 5.68 -29.20 7.19
N ILE A 352 6.15 -27.99 6.86
CA ILE A 352 5.49 -27.07 5.91
C ILE A 352 6.30 -27.04 4.61
N LEU A 353 5.66 -27.34 3.48
CA LEU A 353 6.31 -27.54 2.18
C LEU A 353 5.88 -26.43 1.21
N ILE A 354 6.76 -25.47 0.94
CA ILE A 354 6.42 -24.24 0.22
C ILE A 354 6.94 -24.25 -1.22
N GLY A 355 6.00 -24.22 -2.16
CA GLY A 355 6.24 -24.05 -3.59
C GLY A 355 6.11 -25.33 -4.44
N ASN A 356 5.75 -25.16 -5.71
CA ASN A 356 5.42 -26.26 -6.64
C ASN A 356 6.55 -27.27 -6.87
N CYS A 357 7.81 -26.90 -6.62
CA CYS A 357 8.95 -27.82 -6.67
C CYS A 357 8.84 -28.95 -5.63
N LEU A 358 8.09 -28.74 -4.55
CA LEU A 358 7.85 -29.71 -3.47
C LEU A 358 6.57 -30.53 -3.64
N TYR A 359 5.82 -30.34 -4.73
CA TYR A 359 4.54 -31.03 -4.95
C TYR A 359 4.64 -32.56 -4.84
N LYS A 360 5.77 -33.15 -5.27
CA LYS A 360 6.02 -34.60 -5.17
C LYS A 360 6.07 -35.10 -3.73
N HIS A 361 6.30 -34.20 -2.77
CA HIS A 361 6.41 -34.48 -1.34
C HIS A 361 5.17 -34.06 -0.56
N LYS A 362 4.09 -33.61 -1.21
CA LYS A 362 2.88 -33.08 -0.57
C LYS A 362 2.21 -34.01 0.46
N SER A 363 2.52 -35.30 0.44
CA SER A 363 2.02 -36.28 1.42
C SER A 363 2.85 -36.33 2.71
N GLN A 364 3.94 -35.56 2.80
CA GLN A 364 4.93 -35.58 3.89
C GLN A 364 4.84 -34.34 4.79
N GLY A 365 3.82 -33.49 4.60
CA GLY A 365 3.62 -32.24 5.34
C GLY A 365 2.49 -31.39 4.75
N THR A 366 2.25 -30.21 5.34
CA THR A 366 1.31 -29.20 4.82
C THR A 366 1.90 -28.56 3.57
N PHE A 367 1.28 -28.77 2.41
CA PHE A 367 1.78 -28.28 1.13
C PHE A 367 1.14 -26.94 0.74
N VAL A 368 1.99 -25.93 0.52
CA VAL A 368 1.59 -24.61 0.03
C VAL A 368 1.96 -24.48 -1.46
N PRO A 369 0.98 -24.45 -2.37
CA PRO A 369 1.24 -24.36 -3.81
C PRO A 369 1.73 -22.97 -4.24
N GLY A 370 2.47 -22.92 -5.36
CA GLY A 370 2.85 -21.67 -6.05
C GLY A 370 4.28 -21.63 -6.61
N CYS A 371 4.55 -20.74 -7.56
CA CYS A 371 5.89 -20.58 -8.15
C CYS A 371 6.17 -19.14 -8.67
N PRO A 372 6.46 -18.17 -7.78
CA PRO A 372 6.49 -18.31 -6.32
C PRO A 372 5.08 -18.37 -5.71
N PRO A 373 4.93 -18.87 -4.47
CA PRO A 373 3.67 -18.84 -3.75
C PRO A 373 3.29 -17.42 -3.31
N GLU A 374 1.99 -17.21 -3.14
CA GLU A 374 1.42 -15.99 -2.57
C GLU A 374 1.69 -15.94 -1.05
N ASN A 375 1.76 -14.73 -0.49
CA ASN A 375 2.12 -14.51 0.92
C ASN A 375 1.07 -15.09 1.89
N LEU A 376 -0.23 -14.85 1.68
CA LEU A 376 -1.27 -15.33 2.60
C LEU A 376 -1.32 -16.86 2.73
N PRO A 377 -1.31 -17.66 1.63
CA PRO A 377 -1.24 -19.12 1.74
C PRO A 377 0.02 -19.63 2.47
N VAL A 378 1.13 -18.88 2.40
CA VAL A 378 2.34 -19.22 3.15
C VAL A 378 2.12 -18.95 4.64
N ILE A 379 1.58 -17.79 5.01
CA ILE A 379 1.20 -17.47 6.40
C ILE A 379 0.27 -18.54 6.97
N GLU A 380 -0.81 -18.87 6.27
CA GLU A 380 -1.79 -19.86 6.71
C GLU A 380 -1.17 -21.26 6.83
N GLY A 381 -0.25 -21.61 5.93
CA GLY A 381 0.55 -22.83 6.05
C GLY A 381 1.43 -22.84 7.29
N LEU A 382 2.04 -21.70 7.63
CA LEU A 382 2.95 -21.57 8.76
C LEU A 382 2.21 -21.62 10.11
N VAL A 383 1.15 -20.83 10.30
CA VAL A 383 0.52 -20.64 11.61
C VAL A 383 -0.96 -21.08 11.71
N GLY A 384 -1.59 -21.43 10.58
CA GLY A 384 -3.00 -21.85 10.49
C GLY A 384 -3.93 -20.73 10.01
N GLU A 385 -5.06 -21.13 9.38
CA GLU A 385 -6.06 -20.19 8.84
C GLU A 385 -6.66 -19.28 9.93
N GLY A 386 -6.81 -17.99 9.60
CA GLY A 386 -7.48 -17.00 10.47
C GLY A 386 -6.74 -16.62 11.75
N LYS A 387 -5.46 -16.98 11.89
CA LYS A 387 -4.64 -16.70 13.08
C LYS A 387 -3.83 -15.41 13.01
N ILE A 388 -3.76 -14.80 11.84
CA ILE A 388 -3.08 -13.52 11.59
C ILE A 388 -4.15 -12.53 11.15
N ALA A 389 -4.19 -11.35 11.76
CA ALA A 389 -4.95 -10.23 11.22
C ALA A 389 -4.28 -9.86 9.90
N ARG A 390 -4.99 -9.92 8.76
CA ARG A 390 -4.37 -9.80 7.45
C ARG A 390 -3.58 -8.48 7.35
N ARG A 391 -2.24 -8.54 7.39
CA ARG A 391 -1.37 -7.34 7.25
C ARG A 391 -1.58 -6.63 5.90
N TYR A 392 -2.11 -7.35 4.91
CA TYR A 392 -2.26 -6.89 3.53
C TYR A 392 -3.69 -6.97 2.98
N THR A 393 -4.71 -7.06 3.84
CA THR A 393 -6.04 -6.57 3.48
C THR A 393 -6.63 -5.81 4.65
N SER A 394 -6.97 -4.54 4.40
CA SER A 394 -7.74 -3.67 5.28
C SER A 394 -7.27 -3.65 6.74
N GLU A 395 -6.40 -2.71 7.07
CA GLU A 395 -6.68 -1.64 8.03
C GLU A 395 -5.41 -0.79 8.19
N ASN A 396 -5.56 0.48 7.81
CA ASN A 396 -4.63 1.58 7.92
C ASN A 396 -3.69 1.51 9.13
N GLN A 397 -2.37 1.40 8.88
CA GLN A 397 -1.35 1.87 9.81
C GLN A 397 -0.23 2.53 9.02
N SER A 398 0.18 3.73 9.48
CA SER A 398 1.29 4.57 9.01
C SER A 398 1.04 5.56 7.86
N GLN A 399 0.29 6.63 8.13
CA GLN A 399 0.52 7.89 7.39
C GLN A 399 0.30 9.19 8.17
N PHE A 400 -0.13 9.16 9.43
CA PHE A 400 -0.44 10.39 10.18
C PHE A 400 -0.02 10.24 11.65
N ASN A 401 1.25 10.48 11.94
CA ASN A 401 1.72 10.66 13.31
C ASN A 401 1.63 12.14 13.67
N HIS A 402 0.40 12.63 13.78
CA HIS A 402 0.13 13.86 14.51
C HIS A 402 -0.10 13.50 15.99
N PRO A 403 0.47 14.26 16.94
CA PRO A 403 0.34 13.94 18.36
C PRO A 403 -1.09 14.07 18.88
N TRP A 404 -1.98 14.74 18.14
CA TRP A 404 -3.37 14.99 18.51
C TRP A 404 -4.34 14.47 17.44
N GLY A 405 -5.48 13.92 17.89
CA GLY A 405 -6.45 13.30 17.01
C GLY A 405 -7.90 13.76 17.23
N ILE A 406 -8.73 13.59 16.21
CA ILE A 406 -10.13 13.99 16.18
C ILE A 406 -10.96 12.77 15.76
N ILE A 407 -11.88 12.36 16.62
CA ILE A 407 -12.82 11.26 16.38
C ILE A 407 -14.16 11.88 15.97
N TYR A 408 -14.60 11.62 14.75
CA TYR A 408 -15.89 12.07 14.24
C TYR A 408 -16.92 10.95 14.32
N ASP A 409 -18.14 11.26 14.79
CA ASP A 409 -19.30 10.49 14.37
C ASP A 409 -19.58 10.70 12.86
N LEU A 410 -20.31 9.76 12.26
CA LEU A 410 -20.64 9.82 10.84
C LEU A 410 -21.97 10.56 10.58
N ASP A 411 -23.06 10.12 11.21
CA ASP A 411 -24.41 10.53 10.88
C ASP A 411 -24.74 11.90 11.49
N ASN A 412 -25.27 12.81 10.67
CA ASN A 412 -25.50 14.22 10.99
C ASN A 412 -24.28 14.99 11.53
N THR A 413 -23.09 14.42 11.38
CA THR A 413 -21.81 15.04 11.78
C THR A 413 -20.92 15.25 10.56
N LEU A 414 -20.62 14.18 9.82
CA LEU A 414 -19.90 14.26 8.54
C LEU A 414 -20.85 14.25 7.35
N ILE A 415 -21.91 13.45 7.44
CA ILE A 415 -22.91 13.27 6.39
C ILE A 415 -24.30 13.48 6.98
N ASN A 416 -25.20 14.05 6.19
CA ASN A 416 -26.60 14.19 6.55
C ASN A 416 -27.38 12.97 6.08
N SER A 417 -27.36 11.90 6.88
CA SER A 417 -28.10 10.67 6.54
C SER A 417 -29.60 10.86 6.79
N LYS A 418 -30.44 10.21 5.98
CA LYS A 418 -31.90 10.22 6.15
C LYS A 418 -32.39 8.97 6.87
N ILE A 419 -31.55 8.38 7.72
CA ILE A 419 -31.87 7.16 8.46
C ILE A 419 -32.97 7.45 9.47
N ASN A 420 -34.03 6.64 9.45
CA ASN A 420 -35.11 6.76 10.41
C ASN A 420 -34.79 5.93 11.66
N PHE A 421 -34.03 6.52 12.59
CA PHE A 421 -33.64 5.85 13.84
C PHE A 421 -34.83 5.43 14.70
N ASN A 422 -35.97 6.12 14.62
CA ASN A 422 -37.20 5.71 15.30
C ASN A 422 -37.77 4.42 14.71
N LYS A 423 -37.82 4.32 13.37
CA LYS A 423 -38.19 3.07 12.68
C LYS A 423 -37.23 1.95 13.07
N MET A 424 -35.92 2.17 13.01
CA MET A 424 -34.92 1.18 13.41
C MET A 424 -35.14 0.67 14.84
N LYS A 425 -35.35 1.58 15.80
CA LYS A 425 -35.62 1.23 17.19
C LYS A 425 -36.87 0.37 17.35
N VAL A 426 -37.96 0.72 16.67
CA VAL A 426 -39.23 -0.02 16.73
C VAL A 426 -39.07 -1.41 16.12
N GLU A 427 -38.43 -1.52 14.96
CA GLU A 427 -38.22 -2.79 14.27
C GLU A 427 -37.29 -3.73 15.07
N VAL A 428 -36.21 -3.20 15.66
CA VAL A 428 -35.32 -3.96 16.56
C VAL A 428 -36.09 -4.46 17.79
N MET A 429 -36.93 -3.62 18.41
CA MET A 429 -37.76 -4.04 19.54
C MET A 429 -38.71 -5.17 19.14
N ASN A 430 -39.41 -5.03 18.02
CA ASN A 430 -40.36 -6.03 17.54
C ASN A 430 -39.66 -7.36 17.29
N TYR A 431 -38.53 -7.35 16.58
CA TYR A 431 -37.73 -8.54 16.31
C TYR A 431 -37.32 -9.27 17.59
N LEU A 432 -36.76 -8.53 18.56
CA LEU A 432 -36.30 -9.11 19.82
C LEU A 432 -37.47 -9.64 20.69
N GLN A 433 -38.68 -9.08 20.58
CA GLN A 433 -39.87 -9.57 21.26
C GLN A 433 -40.46 -10.81 20.58
N GLU A 434 -40.48 -10.85 19.25
CA GLU A 434 -40.94 -12.00 18.46
C GLU A 434 -40.07 -13.24 18.70
N GLU A 435 -38.75 -13.04 18.78
CA GLU A 435 -37.76 -14.07 19.13
C GLU A 435 -37.73 -14.41 20.63
N GLN A 436 -38.58 -13.78 21.46
CA GLN A 436 -38.66 -13.97 22.92
C GLN A 436 -37.34 -13.69 23.66
N LEU A 437 -36.50 -12.82 23.09
CA LEU A 437 -35.21 -12.40 23.64
C LEU A 437 -35.32 -11.22 24.60
N LEU A 438 -36.43 -10.48 24.55
CA LEU A 438 -36.74 -9.36 25.45
C LEU A 438 -38.15 -9.46 26.03
N PRO A 439 -38.34 -9.14 27.32
CA PRO A 439 -39.68 -8.93 27.89
C PRO A 439 -40.33 -7.66 27.30
N GLU A 440 -41.64 -7.49 27.55
CA GLU A 440 -42.39 -6.32 27.09
C GLU A 440 -41.81 -5.01 27.68
N ILE A 441 -41.41 -4.08 26.81
CA ILE A 441 -40.80 -2.80 27.20
C ILE A 441 -41.87 -1.71 27.18
N THR A 442 -42.10 -1.06 28.32
CA THR A 442 -43.15 -0.04 28.49
C THR A 442 -42.68 1.39 28.23
N ASN A 443 -41.37 1.65 28.16
CA ASN A 443 -40.79 2.99 28.03
C ASN A 443 -39.76 3.09 26.89
N LEU A 444 -40.16 2.79 25.65
CA LEU A 444 -39.28 2.76 24.47
C LEU A 444 -38.52 4.08 24.22
N GLU A 445 -39.02 5.21 24.73
CA GLU A 445 -38.36 6.52 24.59
C GLU A 445 -37.03 6.60 25.36
N LYS A 446 -36.83 5.78 26.38
CA LYS A 446 -35.58 5.72 27.15
C LYS A 446 -34.51 4.83 26.52
N HIS A 447 -34.85 4.10 25.47
CA HIS A 447 -33.97 3.13 24.83
C HIS A 447 -33.53 3.60 23.43
N THR A 448 -32.33 3.20 23.05
CA THR A 448 -31.82 3.19 21.69
C THR A 448 -31.83 1.75 21.15
N ALA A 449 -31.73 1.57 19.83
CA ALA A 449 -31.57 0.24 19.24
C ALA A 449 -30.39 -0.52 19.90
N ALA A 450 -29.24 0.14 20.09
CA ALA A 450 -28.09 -0.42 20.78
C ALA A 450 -28.41 -0.91 22.21
N THR A 451 -29.08 -0.09 23.03
CA THR A 451 -29.43 -0.49 24.41
C THR A 451 -30.42 -1.66 24.44
N LEU A 452 -31.32 -1.77 23.45
CA LEU A 452 -32.23 -2.90 23.33
C LEU A 452 -31.47 -4.19 23.04
N ILE A 453 -30.55 -4.16 22.08
CA ILE A 453 -29.69 -5.29 21.72
C ILE A 453 -28.84 -5.73 22.92
N GLN A 454 -28.25 -4.76 23.64
CA GLN A 454 -27.46 -5.07 24.83
C GLN A 454 -28.32 -5.68 25.94
N THR A 455 -29.54 -5.16 26.17
CA THR A 455 -30.48 -5.71 27.15
C THR A 455 -30.88 -7.14 26.77
N ALA A 456 -31.12 -7.41 25.48
CA ALA A 456 -31.41 -8.75 24.99
C ALA A 456 -30.25 -9.71 25.26
N ARG A 457 -29.02 -9.32 24.92
CA ARG A 457 -27.79 -10.11 25.17
C ARG A 457 -27.55 -10.40 26.66
N GLN A 458 -28.00 -9.53 27.56
CA GLN A 458 -27.93 -9.75 29.01
C GLN A 458 -29.02 -10.70 29.52
N HIS A 459 -30.20 -10.70 28.89
CA HIS A 459 -31.32 -11.54 29.28
C HIS A 459 -31.23 -12.97 28.73
N SER A 460 -30.76 -13.11 27.49
CA SER A 460 -30.73 -14.37 26.74
C SER A 460 -29.50 -14.42 25.83
N THR A 461 -28.93 -15.60 25.61
CA THR A 461 -27.89 -15.81 24.61
C THR A 461 -28.54 -15.88 23.23
N LEU A 462 -28.20 -14.95 22.34
CA LEU A 462 -28.62 -15.00 20.95
C LEU A 462 -27.83 -16.09 20.24
N ASP A 463 -28.51 -16.94 19.48
CA ASP A 463 -27.82 -17.83 18.54
C ASP A 463 -27.38 -17.06 17.27
N GLN A 464 -26.59 -17.73 16.43
CA GLN A 464 -26.03 -17.12 15.22
C GLN A 464 -27.14 -16.68 14.24
N GLU A 465 -28.23 -17.43 14.12
CA GLU A 465 -29.33 -17.11 13.19
C GLU A 465 -30.09 -15.87 13.65
N GLN A 466 -30.30 -15.75 14.96
CA GLN A 466 -30.92 -14.59 15.59
C GLN A 466 -30.05 -13.33 15.51
N GLU A 467 -28.73 -13.47 15.71
CA GLU A 467 -27.79 -12.36 15.48
C GLU A 467 -27.79 -11.92 14.02
N ASP A 468 -27.69 -12.85 13.07
CA ASP A 468 -27.65 -12.55 11.65
C ASP A 468 -28.95 -11.86 11.17
N GLY A 469 -30.11 -12.33 11.63
CA GLY A 469 -31.42 -11.74 11.32
C GLY A 469 -31.57 -10.31 11.84
N LEU A 470 -31.18 -10.07 13.09
CA LEU A 470 -31.18 -8.75 13.72
C LEU A 470 -30.27 -7.77 12.96
N TRP A 471 -29.06 -8.19 12.59
CA TRP A 471 -28.13 -7.35 11.86
C TRP A 471 -28.55 -7.09 10.41
N ALA A 472 -29.17 -8.06 9.74
CA ALA A 472 -29.73 -7.88 8.41
C ALA A 472 -30.84 -6.82 8.39
N LEU A 473 -31.71 -6.82 9.41
CA LEU A 473 -32.77 -5.83 9.59
C LEU A 473 -32.20 -4.42 9.73
N ILE A 474 -31.23 -4.23 10.63
CA ILE A 474 -30.58 -2.94 10.87
C ILE A 474 -29.89 -2.44 9.57
N THR A 475 -29.14 -3.33 8.92
CA THR A 475 -28.43 -3.02 7.67
C THR A 475 -29.37 -2.58 6.56
N ALA A 476 -30.56 -3.18 6.45
CA ALA A 476 -31.55 -2.80 5.44
C ALA A 476 -32.10 -1.37 5.66
N ILE A 477 -32.36 -1.00 6.92
CA ILE A 477 -32.87 0.34 7.28
C ILE A 477 -31.79 1.41 7.08
N GLU A 478 -30.54 1.11 7.40
CA GLU A 478 -29.41 2.01 7.16
C GLU A 478 -29.18 2.23 5.66
N ALA A 479 -29.21 1.16 4.87
CA ALA A 479 -29.07 1.24 3.43
C ALA A 479 -30.16 2.12 2.78
N GLU A 480 -31.41 2.04 3.27
CA GLU A 480 -32.51 2.89 2.84
C GLU A 480 -32.25 4.37 3.16
N GLY A 481 -31.73 4.68 4.35
CA GLY A 481 -31.45 6.05 4.78
C GLY A 481 -30.21 6.69 4.13
N MET A 482 -29.26 5.86 3.69
CA MET A 482 -28.01 6.29 3.05
C MET A 482 -28.15 6.62 1.55
N ASP A 483 -29.16 6.07 0.87
CA ASP A 483 -29.38 6.31 -0.58
C ASP A 483 -29.69 7.78 -0.93
N LYS A 484 -30.05 8.59 0.09
CA LYS A 484 -30.33 10.03 -0.03
C LYS A 484 -29.45 10.90 0.88
N ALA A 485 -28.32 10.37 1.31
CA ALA A 485 -27.40 11.14 2.12
C ALA A 485 -26.78 12.28 1.29
N GLU A 486 -26.50 13.39 1.96
CA GLU A 486 -25.72 14.52 1.44
C GLU A 486 -24.55 14.77 2.39
N THR A 487 -23.50 15.44 1.95
CA THR A 487 -22.45 15.91 2.87
C THR A 487 -22.94 17.08 3.70
N GLU A 488 -22.46 17.22 4.93
CA GLU A 488 -22.61 18.49 5.65
C GLU A 488 -21.92 19.62 4.87
N PRO A 489 -22.46 20.85 4.85
CA PRO A 489 -21.85 21.98 4.16
C PRO A 489 -20.40 22.20 4.59
N ASP A 490 -19.52 22.45 3.61
CA ASP A 490 -18.08 22.70 3.78
C ASP A 490 -17.27 21.57 4.44
N ILE A 491 -17.87 20.41 4.72
CA ILE A 491 -17.21 19.34 5.47
C ILE A 491 -15.96 18.80 4.76
N ASN A 492 -15.97 18.67 3.44
CA ASN A 492 -14.81 18.21 2.68
C ASN A 492 -13.63 19.18 2.79
N GLU A 493 -13.88 20.49 2.80
CA GLU A 493 -12.82 21.49 2.96
C GLU A 493 -12.27 21.49 4.39
N VAL A 494 -13.14 21.34 5.39
CA VAL A 494 -12.73 21.23 6.80
C VAL A 494 -11.91 19.98 7.04
N ILE A 495 -12.40 18.81 6.62
CA ILE A 495 -11.73 17.52 6.82
C ILE A 495 -10.38 17.49 6.10
N SER A 496 -10.32 17.94 4.84
CA SER A 496 -9.04 18.04 4.12
C SER A 496 -8.06 19.02 4.77
N THR A 497 -8.55 20.10 5.38
CA THR A 497 -7.70 21.05 6.14
C THR A 497 -7.15 20.42 7.41
N LEU A 498 -8.03 19.80 8.22
CA LEU A 498 -7.65 19.19 9.50
C LEU A 498 -6.75 17.97 9.32
N ALA A 499 -6.93 17.20 8.25
CA ALA A 499 -6.09 16.04 7.93
C ALA A 499 -4.60 16.39 7.71
N ASN A 500 -4.27 17.67 7.51
CA ASN A 500 -2.88 18.12 7.42
C ASN A 500 -2.19 18.25 8.79
N GLU A 501 -2.95 18.35 9.88
CA GLU A 501 -2.44 18.66 11.21
C GLU A 501 -2.86 17.67 12.30
N TYR A 502 -3.91 16.88 12.06
CA TYR A 502 -4.51 15.99 13.05
C TYR A 502 -4.78 14.62 12.47
N THR A 503 -4.74 13.61 13.34
CA THR A 503 -5.21 12.26 13.02
C THR A 503 -6.74 12.24 13.08
N LEU A 504 -7.41 12.00 11.97
CA LEU A 504 -8.87 11.94 11.85
C LEU A 504 -9.37 10.50 11.84
N ILE A 505 -10.35 10.22 12.69
CA ILE A 505 -10.95 8.88 12.86
C ILE A 505 -12.46 8.99 12.72
N VAL A 506 -13.09 7.99 12.11
CA VAL A 506 -14.56 7.84 12.17
C VAL A 506 -14.91 6.79 13.20
N LEU A 507 -15.85 7.09 14.09
CA LEU A 507 -16.45 6.13 15.03
C LEU A 507 -17.98 6.15 14.89
N THR A 508 -18.57 5.09 14.36
CA THR A 508 -20.01 5.02 14.07
C THR A 508 -20.65 3.69 14.49
N ASN A 509 -21.94 3.71 14.81
CA ASN A 509 -22.73 2.49 15.03
C ASN A 509 -23.13 1.77 13.72
N ASN A 510 -22.90 2.41 12.57
CA ASN A 510 -23.08 1.77 11.26
C ASN A 510 -22.09 0.62 11.06
N SER A 511 -22.40 -0.30 10.14
CA SER A 511 -21.42 -1.30 9.71
C SER A 511 -20.23 -0.62 9.06
N TYR A 512 -19.03 -1.17 9.25
CA TYR A 512 -17.81 -0.69 8.59
C TYR A 512 -18.01 -0.55 7.08
N LYS A 513 -18.64 -1.57 6.47
CA LYS A 513 -18.94 -1.56 5.04
C LYS A 513 -19.87 -0.41 4.63
N ALA A 514 -20.89 -0.10 5.43
CA ALA A 514 -21.79 1.03 5.14
C ALA A 514 -21.10 2.38 5.35
N ALA A 515 -20.31 2.52 6.42
CA ALA A 515 -19.53 3.71 6.70
C ALA A 515 -18.52 4.00 5.58
N MET A 516 -17.71 3.01 5.19
CA MET A 516 -16.75 3.12 4.10
C MET A 516 -17.41 3.43 2.76
N LYS A 517 -18.57 2.82 2.47
CA LYS A 517 -19.32 3.12 1.24
C LYS A 517 -19.75 4.60 1.21
N ALA A 518 -20.25 5.13 2.32
CA ALA A 518 -20.67 6.52 2.40
C ALA A 518 -19.48 7.49 2.30
N LEU A 519 -18.39 7.24 3.01
CA LEU A 519 -17.17 8.04 2.92
C LEU A 519 -16.61 8.08 1.49
N LYS A 520 -16.52 6.92 0.82
CA LYS A 520 -16.10 6.81 -0.60
C LYS A 520 -17.01 7.55 -1.56
N GLN A 521 -18.32 7.48 -1.34
CA GLN A 521 -19.30 8.18 -2.18
C GLN A 521 -19.07 9.69 -2.18
N PHE A 522 -18.61 10.26 -1.07
CA PHE A 522 -18.37 11.69 -0.90
C PHE A 522 -16.90 12.10 -0.97
N GLY A 523 -16.00 11.15 -1.27
CA GLY A 523 -14.56 11.40 -1.37
C GLY A 523 -13.93 11.83 -0.05
N LEU A 524 -14.42 11.30 1.07
CA LEU A 524 -13.91 11.58 2.41
C LEU A 524 -13.00 10.48 2.95
N ASP A 525 -13.02 9.29 2.36
CA ASP A 525 -12.34 8.10 2.87
C ASP A 525 -10.81 8.25 2.94
N GLU A 526 -10.21 8.99 2.02
CA GLU A 526 -8.76 9.21 1.97
C GLU A 526 -8.21 10.04 3.15
N TYR A 527 -9.06 10.74 3.90
CA TYR A 527 -8.64 11.61 5.00
C TYR A 527 -8.65 10.94 6.37
N PHE A 528 -9.33 9.80 6.52
CA PHE A 528 -9.52 9.14 7.80
C PHE A 528 -8.56 7.95 7.96
N GLN A 529 -7.77 7.97 9.03
CA GLN A 529 -6.78 6.92 9.30
C GLN A 529 -7.39 5.68 9.91
N LEU A 530 -8.59 5.75 10.44
CA LEU A 530 -9.30 4.56 10.88
C LEU A 530 -10.79 4.84 10.78
N VAL A 531 -11.54 3.83 10.36
CA VAL A 531 -12.99 3.84 10.39
C VAL A 531 -13.41 2.68 11.28
N VAL A 532 -13.93 3.02 12.45
CA VAL A 532 -14.44 2.07 13.44
C VAL A 532 -15.94 1.97 13.24
N GLY A 533 -16.36 0.89 12.58
CA GLY A 533 -17.76 0.49 12.48
C GLY A 533 -18.16 -0.42 13.64
N ARG A 534 -19.40 -0.93 13.61
CA ARG A 534 -19.91 -1.81 14.66
C ARG A 534 -19.09 -3.08 14.87
N GLU A 535 -18.49 -3.61 13.82
CA GLU A 535 -17.81 -4.89 13.84
C GLU A 535 -16.52 -4.84 14.68
N GLN A 536 -15.93 -3.65 14.81
CA GLN A 536 -14.74 -3.42 15.63
C GLN A 536 -15.05 -3.11 17.10
N MET A 537 -16.33 -2.98 17.48
CA MET A 537 -16.74 -2.65 18.85
C MET A 537 -17.30 -3.87 19.58
N THR A 538 -16.96 -4.03 20.86
CA THR A 538 -17.61 -5.07 21.70
C THR A 538 -19.04 -4.68 22.07
N SER A 539 -19.31 -3.38 22.14
CA SER A 539 -20.64 -2.81 22.36
C SER A 539 -20.78 -1.47 21.64
N LEU A 540 -21.94 -1.24 21.03
CA LEU A 540 -22.26 -0.01 20.33
C LEU A 540 -22.29 1.20 21.27
N LYS A 541 -22.07 2.41 20.74
CA LYS A 541 -22.30 3.66 21.47
C LYS A 541 -23.74 3.65 22.04
N PRO A 542 -23.97 4.02 23.31
CA PRO A 542 -23.16 4.91 24.16
C PRO A 542 -22.01 4.26 24.94
N SER A 543 -21.73 2.96 24.74
CA SER A 543 -20.54 2.34 25.31
C SER A 543 -19.24 3.02 24.83
N PRO A 544 -18.19 3.11 25.67
CA PRO A 544 -16.88 3.63 25.25
C PRO A 544 -16.08 2.63 24.39
N SER A 545 -16.56 1.40 24.17
CA SER A 545 -15.75 0.32 23.56
C SER A 545 -15.12 0.69 22.22
N GLY A 546 -15.79 1.48 21.38
CA GLY A 546 -15.20 1.93 20.12
C GLY A 546 -14.14 3.02 20.29
N ALA A 547 -14.30 3.91 21.27
CA ALA A 547 -13.28 4.90 21.62
C ALA A 547 -12.06 4.23 22.28
N GLU A 548 -12.27 3.25 23.15
CA GLU A 548 -11.21 2.43 23.75
C GLU A 548 -10.42 1.67 22.68
N TYR A 549 -11.11 1.08 21.69
CA TYR A 549 -10.47 0.43 20.54
C TYR A 549 -9.55 1.40 19.77
N ILE A 550 -9.98 2.65 19.58
CA ILE A 550 -9.17 3.69 18.94
C ILE A 550 -7.93 4.00 19.78
N LEU A 551 -8.09 4.26 21.09
CA LEU A 551 -6.96 4.57 21.97
C LEU A 551 -5.94 3.43 22.03
N GLU A 552 -6.39 2.17 22.06
CA GLU A 552 -5.53 0.99 22.00
C GLU A 552 -4.78 0.89 20.66
N HIS A 553 -5.46 1.19 19.55
CA HIS A 553 -4.85 1.19 18.21
C HIS A 553 -3.70 2.20 18.09
N PHE A 554 -3.80 3.36 18.75
CA PHE A 554 -2.79 4.42 18.73
C PHE A 554 -1.96 4.49 20.01
N GLY A 555 -1.62 3.34 20.60
CA GLY A 555 -1.15 3.13 21.99
C GLY A 555 -0.01 4.00 22.59
N ASP A 556 0.55 4.95 21.84
CA ASP A 556 1.45 6.01 22.34
C ASP A 556 0.71 7.32 22.72
N THR A 557 -0.61 7.42 22.48
CA THR A 557 -1.43 8.60 22.76
C THR A 557 -2.29 8.44 24.02
N LYS A 558 -2.65 9.54 24.69
CA LYS A 558 -3.57 9.55 25.83
C LYS A 558 -4.93 10.08 25.43
N ALA A 559 -5.99 9.77 26.19
CA ALA A 559 -7.34 10.28 25.94
C ALA A 559 -7.42 11.83 25.84
N GLU A 560 -6.56 12.55 26.57
CA GLU A 560 -6.43 14.02 26.52
C GLU A 560 -5.84 14.57 25.21
N ASP A 561 -5.17 13.71 24.41
CA ASP A 561 -4.65 14.04 23.09
C ASP A 561 -5.72 13.91 21.99
N TRP A 562 -6.92 13.45 22.34
CA TRP A 562 -8.03 13.24 21.42
C TRP A 562 -9.19 14.18 21.72
N VAL A 563 -10.02 14.44 20.71
CA VAL A 563 -11.33 15.07 20.89
C VAL A 563 -12.37 14.34 20.04
N MET A 564 -13.55 14.10 20.60
CA MET A 564 -14.65 13.47 19.89
C MET A 564 -15.70 14.50 19.49
N VAL A 565 -16.18 14.43 18.24
CA VAL A 565 -17.18 15.31 17.66
C VAL A 565 -18.40 14.48 17.26
N GLY A 566 -19.59 14.87 17.72
CA GLY A 566 -20.83 14.16 17.38
C GLY A 566 -22.10 14.96 17.62
N ASP A 567 -23.22 14.44 17.12
CA ASP A 567 -24.51 15.12 17.13
C ASP A 567 -25.45 14.67 18.26
N SER A 568 -25.06 13.63 19.02
CA SER A 568 -25.99 13.00 19.95
C SER A 568 -25.40 12.80 21.35
N TRP A 569 -26.29 12.61 22.34
CA TRP A 569 -25.88 12.23 23.69
C TRP A 569 -25.19 10.86 23.72
N ILE A 570 -25.43 10.02 22.69
CA ILE A 570 -24.82 8.71 22.56
C ILE A 570 -23.32 8.85 22.36
N ASP A 571 -22.90 9.80 21.53
CA ASP A 571 -21.49 10.14 21.30
C ASP A 571 -20.87 10.77 22.53
N ALA A 572 -21.57 11.74 23.12
CA ALA A 572 -21.13 12.44 24.32
C ALA A 572 -20.87 11.46 25.49
N LYS A 573 -21.75 10.46 25.64
CA LYS A 573 -21.60 9.45 26.69
C LYS A 573 -20.42 8.52 26.44
N ALA A 574 -20.24 8.06 25.19
CA ALA A 574 -19.10 7.23 24.82
C ALA A 574 -17.77 7.98 25.04
N ALA A 575 -17.70 9.26 24.68
CA ALA A 575 -16.54 10.12 24.91
C ALA A 575 -16.25 10.32 26.40
N GLN A 576 -17.28 10.65 27.20
CA GLN A 576 -17.17 10.82 28.66
C GLN A 576 -16.60 9.57 29.32
N ASP A 577 -17.14 8.38 29.00
CA ASP A 577 -16.73 7.13 29.63
C ASP A 577 -15.33 6.70 29.17
N ALA A 578 -14.89 7.12 27.97
CA ALA A 578 -13.52 6.96 27.48
C ALA A 578 -12.55 8.07 27.97
N SER A 579 -13.02 9.03 28.77
CA SER A 579 -12.26 10.21 29.21
C SER A 579 -11.72 11.09 28.07
N ILE A 580 -12.43 11.12 26.94
CA ILE A 580 -12.11 11.96 25.77
C ILE A 580 -12.97 13.23 25.80
N PRO A 581 -12.39 14.44 25.66
CA PRO A 581 -13.14 15.69 25.46
C PRO A 581 -14.17 15.59 24.34
N PHE A 582 -15.37 16.14 24.55
CA PHE A 582 -16.47 16.06 23.58
C PHE A 582 -16.89 17.43 23.05
N LEU A 583 -16.98 17.57 21.73
CA LEU A 583 -17.53 18.72 21.03
C LEU A 583 -18.90 18.37 20.46
N ALA A 584 -19.92 19.07 20.93
CA ALA A 584 -21.30 18.89 20.50
C ALA A 584 -21.51 19.59 19.15
N TYR A 585 -21.70 18.85 18.06
CA TYR A 585 -22.04 19.40 16.74
C TYR A 585 -23.54 19.28 16.49
N ASN A 586 -24.29 20.40 16.45
CA ASN A 586 -25.75 20.37 16.29
C ASN A 586 -26.53 19.49 17.31
N CYS A 587 -25.91 19.17 18.45
CA CYS A 587 -26.50 18.31 19.47
C CYS A 587 -27.62 19.01 20.26
N ASN A 588 -28.58 18.22 20.77
CA ASN A 588 -29.58 18.67 21.73
C ASN A 588 -28.97 18.84 23.13
N LEU A 589 -28.48 20.05 23.42
CA LEU A 589 -27.83 20.35 24.70
C LEU A 589 -28.72 20.14 25.93
N GLN A 590 -30.04 20.28 25.82
CA GLN A 590 -30.93 20.01 26.95
C GLN A 590 -30.89 18.53 27.32
N GLU A 591 -30.77 17.63 26.34
CA GLU A 591 -30.65 16.20 26.61
C GLU A 591 -29.31 15.85 27.27
N LEU A 592 -28.22 16.53 26.92
CA LEU A 592 -26.94 16.38 27.62
C LEU A 592 -27.04 16.82 29.08
N ILE A 593 -27.69 17.98 29.33
CA ILE A 593 -27.93 18.51 30.68
C ILE A 593 -28.79 17.54 31.50
N ASP A 594 -29.89 17.05 30.93
CA ASP A 594 -30.82 16.15 31.63
C ASP A 594 -30.16 14.80 31.99
N ARG A 595 -29.08 14.43 31.28
CA ARG A 595 -28.30 13.20 31.49
C ARG A 595 -27.00 13.42 32.25
N ASP A 596 -26.69 14.64 32.66
CA ASP A 596 -25.45 15.01 33.36
C ASP A 596 -24.17 14.64 32.58
N ILE A 597 -24.19 14.88 31.26
CA ILE A 597 -23.05 14.61 30.36
C ILE A 597 -22.38 15.95 29.99
N PRO A 598 -21.09 16.14 30.31
CA PRO A 598 -20.37 17.36 29.97
C PRO A 598 -19.98 17.40 28.48
N TRP A 599 -19.79 18.61 27.97
CA TRP A 599 -19.20 18.87 26.65
C TRP A 599 -18.33 20.13 26.76
N GLU A 600 -17.33 20.26 25.88
CA GLU A 600 -16.39 21.39 25.88
C GLU A 600 -16.94 22.59 25.10
N GLU A 601 -17.36 22.37 23.85
CA GLU A 601 -17.93 23.40 22.99
C GLU A 601 -19.13 22.90 22.19
N ASN A 602 -19.98 23.84 21.77
CA ASN A 602 -21.14 23.61 20.91
C ASN A 602 -20.87 24.21 19.54
N LEU A 603 -20.55 23.34 18.58
CA LEU A 603 -20.23 23.69 17.21
C LEU A 603 -21.54 23.88 16.42
N LYS A 604 -21.63 24.99 15.68
CA LYS A 604 -22.76 25.30 14.78
C LYS A 604 -22.39 25.19 13.31
N HIS A 605 -21.11 25.18 13.01
CA HIS A 605 -20.53 24.99 11.69
C HIS A 605 -19.31 24.08 11.78
N PRO A 606 -19.00 23.22 10.77
CA PRO A 606 -17.82 22.36 10.82
C PRO A 606 -16.50 23.11 11.06
N TRP A 607 -16.35 24.31 10.50
CA TRP A 607 -15.19 25.20 10.73
C TRP A 607 -15.02 25.67 12.19
N ASP A 608 -16.07 25.63 13.02
CA ASP A 608 -16.00 26.11 14.40
C ASP A 608 -15.01 25.31 15.25
N ILE A 609 -14.71 24.07 14.85
CA ILE A 609 -13.74 23.20 15.52
C ILE A 609 -12.35 23.83 15.61
N ILE A 610 -11.96 24.65 14.63
CA ILE A 610 -10.64 25.32 14.63
C ILE A 610 -10.50 26.24 15.84
N ASN A 611 -11.57 26.89 16.29
CA ASN A 611 -11.51 27.77 17.45
C ASN A 611 -11.19 27.01 18.73
N TYR A 612 -11.69 25.78 18.87
CA TYR A 612 -11.37 24.90 19.99
C TYR A 612 -9.92 24.42 19.90
N LEU A 613 -9.50 23.97 18.73
CA LEU A 613 -8.14 23.47 18.49
C LEU A 613 -7.08 24.56 18.70
N ASP A 614 -7.36 25.80 18.29
CA ASP A 614 -6.47 26.95 18.52
C ASP A 614 -6.35 27.31 20.01
N LYS A 615 -7.39 27.05 20.83
CA LYS A 615 -7.30 27.23 22.30
C LYS A 615 -6.41 26.19 22.94
N LEU A 616 -6.33 24.97 22.41
CA LEU A 616 -5.44 23.92 22.92
C LEU A 616 -3.97 24.19 22.61
N LYS A 617 -3.69 24.97 21.54
CA LYS A 617 -2.33 25.37 21.14
C LYS A 617 -1.73 26.53 21.95
N ASN A 618 -2.56 27.29 22.69
CA ASN A 618 -2.18 28.48 23.46
C ASN A 618 -2.21 28.23 24.96
#